data_AF-K2N009-F1
#
_entry.id   AF-K2N009-F1
#
_cell.length_a   1.000
_cell.length_b   1.000
_cell.length_c   1.000
_cell.angle_alpha   90.00
_cell.angle_beta   90.00
_cell.angle_gamma   90.00
#
_symmetry.space_group_name_H-M   'P 1'
#
loop_
_entity.id
_entity.type
_entity.pdbx_description
1 polymer ?
#
loop_
_entity_poly.entity_id
_entity_poly.type
_entity_poly.pdbx_seq_one_letter_code
_entity_poly.pdbx_strand_id
1 'polypeptide(L)'
;MELQDDDGDRRTLESHWLQRHARDEWMAPIGGTGCCTELTLAALAALGCLMVKCEMVEPMGWCGNSGCGLLYKKYSALKMSEYPQMFCEAGVPARRCTSDRYSGGYCLGSINEGPAKHTMYSCLIIDPALVVRDAEAVVWSGEYLSVVPGDEPFLWCLDTLPTNTT
;
A
#
# COMPACT_ATOMS: atom_id res chain seq x y z
N MET A 1 2.60 10.65 13.29
CA MET A 1 2.70 10.00 11.97
C MET A 1 4.08 10.28 11.42
N GLU A 2 4.74 9.28 10.83
CA GLU A 2 6.07 9.44 10.24
C GLU A 2 5.97 9.89 8.78
N LEU A 3 6.88 10.76 8.36
CA LEU A 3 7.05 11.15 6.96
C LEU A 3 8.01 10.18 6.29
N GLN A 4 7.85 10.05 4.97
CA GLN A 4 8.73 9.24 4.13
C GLN A 4 10.16 9.81 4.17
N ASP A 5 11.14 8.93 4.32
CA ASP A 5 12.57 9.23 4.43
C ASP A 5 13.33 8.26 3.54
N ASP A 6 13.49 8.63 2.27
CA ASP A 6 14.08 7.75 1.25
C ASP A 6 15.58 7.54 1.47
N ASP A 7 16.26 8.55 2.02
CA ASP A 7 17.68 8.49 2.35
C ASP A 7 17.93 7.82 3.71
N GLY A 8 16.90 7.63 4.54
CA GLY A 8 16.97 7.02 5.86
C GLY A 8 17.85 7.79 6.86
N ASP A 9 18.22 9.03 6.53
CA ASP A 9 19.11 9.88 7.33
C ASP A 9 18.34 10.84 8.25
N ARG A 10 17.01 10.88 8.10
CA ARG A 10 16.05 11.71 8.83
C ARG A 10 16.27 13.21 8.66
N ARG A 11 17.09 13.61 7.69
CA ARG A 11 17.39 15.01 7.35
C ARG A 11 16.66 15.43 6.09
N THR A 12 16.47 14.49 5.16
CA THR A 12 15.68 14.70 3.94
C THR A 12 14.33 13.99 4.09
N LEU A 13 13.37 14.67 4.72
CA LEU A 13 12.00 14.17 4.78
C LEU A 13 11.23 14.63 3.55
N GLU A 14 10.52 13.69 2.93
CA GLU A 14 9.58 13.97 1.86
C GLU A 14 8.27 14.54 2.41
N SER A 15 7.48 15.15 1.54
CA SER A 15 6.14 15.66 1.89
C SER A 15 5.06 14.58 2.03
N HIS A 16 5.45 13.31 1.90
CA HIS A 16 4.55 12.16 1.89
C HIS A 16 4.57 11.41 3.22
N TRP A 17 3.46 10.74 3.56
CA TRP A 17 3.44 9.82 4.70
C TRP A 17 4.34 8.61 4.45
N LEU A 18 4.90 8.03 5.52
CA LEU A 18 5.69 6.81 5.40
C LEU A 18 4.84 5.69 4.80
N GLN A 19 5.26 5.17 3.64
CA GLN A 19 4.50 4.17 2.87
C GLN A 19 4.16 2.92 3.69
N ARG A 20 5.04 2.53 4.61
CA ARG A 20 4.82 1.42 5.54
C ARG A 20 3.52 1.53 6.34
N HIS A 21 3.15 2.74 6.77
CA HIS A 21 2.02 2.96 7.67
C HIS A 21 0.78 3.44 6.94
N ALA A 22 0.96 4.07 5.79
CA ALA A 22 -0.10 4.77 5.08
C ALA A 22 -0.07 4.51 3.58
N ARG A 23 0.29 3.31 3.12
CA ARG A 23 0.45 2.98 1.69
C ARG A 23 -0.74 3.42 0.83
N ASP A 24 -1.95 3.12 1.30
CA ASP A 24 -3.19 3.36 0.54
C ASP A 24 -3.78 4.76 0.80
N GLU A 25 -3.03 5.65 1.46
CA GLU A 25 -3.48 6.98 1.86
C GLU A 25 -3.25 8.02 0.76
N TRP A 26 -4.05 9.07 0.71
CA TRP A 26 -3.95 10.15 -0.28
C TRP A 26 -2.56 10.79 -0.37
N MET A 27 -1.93 11.08 0.78
CA MET A 27 -0.61 11.71 0.86
C MET A 27 0.52 10.68 0.95
N ALA A 28 0.26 9.41 0.64
CA ALA A 28 1.31 8.41 0.49
C ALA A 28 2.15 8.63 -0.77
N PRO A 29 3.34 8.04 -0.87
CA PRO A 29 4.04 7.87 -2.13
C PRO A 29 3.20 7.03 -3.10
N ILE A 30 3.51 7.12 -4.40
CA ILE A 30 2.78 6.41 -5.46
C ILE A 30 2.71 4.89 -5.17
N GLY A 31 1.55 4.28 -5.42
CA GLY A 31 1.37 2.81 -5.35
C GLY A 31 0.33 2.28 -4.35
N GLY A 32 -0.68 3.08 -4.00
CA GLY A 32 -1.84 2.69 -3.19
C GLY A 32 -3.15 3.38 -3.64
N THR A 33 -4.24 3.17 -2.90
CA THR A 33 -5.61 3.62 -3.24
C THR A 33 -5.76 5.14 -3.33
N GLY A 34 -5.05 5.89 -2.48
CA GLY A 34 -5.24 7.32 -2.31
C GLY A 34 -6.45 7.71 -1.45
N CYS A 35 -6.80 6.88 -0.46
CA CYS A 35 -7.92 7.13 0.45
C CYS A 35 -7.74 8.45 1.20
N CYS A 36 -8.78 9.28 1.23
CA CYS A 36 -8.84 10.49 2.03
C CYS A 36 -9.19 10.14 3.48
N THR A 37 -8.17 9.74 4.24
CA THR A 37 -8.36 9.23 5.59
C THR A 37 -8.39 10.33 6.64
N GLU A 38 -8.74 9.96 7.88
CA GLU A 38 -8.61 10.83 9.04
C GLU A 38 -7.18 11.35 9.22
N LEU A 39 -6.16 10.61 8.76
CA LEU A 39 -4.77 10.98 8.93
C LEU A 39 -4.43 12.31 8.22
N THR A 40 -4.67 12.38 6.92
CA THR A 40 -4.41 13.60 6.13
C THR A 40 -5.35 14.72 6.52
N LEU A 41 -6.63 14.41 6.75
CA LEU A 41 -7.60 15.42 7.14
C LEU A 41 -7.26 16.03 8.51
N ALA A 42 -6.86 15.23 9.50
CA ALA A 42 -6.41 15.74 10.80
C ALA A 42 -5.15 16.60 10.67
N ALA A 43 -4.21 16.22 9.81
CA ALA A 43 -3.02 17.03 9.55
C ALA A 43 -3.37 18.40 8.94
N LEU A 44 -4.26 18.43 7.95
CA LEU A 44 -4.73 19.68 7.32
C LEU A 44 -5.51 20.57 8.30
N ALA A 45 -6.33 19.96 9.17
CA ALA A 45 -7.04 20.70 10.22
C ALA A 45 -6.08 21.27 11.27
N ALA A 46 -5.07 20.51 11.69
CA ALA A 46 -4.06 20.96 12.64
C ALA A 46 -3.19 22.11 12.12
N LEU A 47 -2.96 22.14 10.80
CA LEU A 47 -2.30 23.27 10.11
C LEU A 47 -3.23 24.46 9.90
N GLY A 48 -4.53 24.34 10.19
CA GLY A 48 -5.53 25.37 9.96
C GLY A 48 -5.91 25.56 8.49
N CYS A 49 -5.58 24.62 7.61
CA CYS A 49 -5.85 24.71 6.18
C CYS A 49 -7.33 24.50 5.86
N LEU A 50 -8.01 23.61 6.58
CA LEU A 50 -9.39 23.19 6.32
C LEU A 50 -10.14 22.91 7.63
N MET A 51 -11.45 23.15 7.63
CA MET A 51 -12.33 22.58 8.65
C MET A 51 -12.81 21.20 8.19
N VAL A 52 -12.57 20.19 9.01
CA VAL A 52 -12.81 18.79 8.64
C VAL A 52 -14.04 18.25 9.31
N LYS A 53 -14.82 17.47 8.55
CA LYS A 53 -15.87 16.60 9.09
C LYS A 53 -15.36 15.17 9.10
N CYS A 54 -14.89 14.70 10.25
CA CYS A 54 -14.32 13.36 10.38
C CYS A 54 -15.32 12.24 10.08
N GLU A 55 -16.63 12.51 10.10
CA GLU A 55 -17.68 11.53 9.77
C GLU A 55 -17.65 11.04 8.32
N MET A 56 -16.97 11.76 7.42
CA MET A 56 -16.88 11.42 6.00
C MET A 56 -15.51 10.88 5.59
N VAL A 57 -14.65 10.54 6.57
CA VAL A 57 -13.31 10.00 6.28
C VAL A 57 -13.43 8.62 5.65
N GLU A 58 -12.58 8.35 4.67
CA GLU A 58 -12.51 7.02 4.07
C GLU A 58 -11.71 6.09 4.98
N PRO A 59 -12.18 4.85 5.20
CA PRO A 59 -11.41 3.86 5.92
C PRO A 59 -10.24 3.38 5.07
N MET A 60 -9.08 3.18 5.69
CA MET A 60 -7.92 2.57 5.06
C MET A 60 -7.78 1.13 5.52
N GLY A 61 -7.82 0.18 4.57
CA GLY A 61 -7.58 -1.23 4.86
C GLY A 61 -6.15 -1.49 5.33
N TRP A 62 -5.19 -0.79 4.70
CA TRP A 62 -3.79 -0.82 5.11
C TRP A 62 -3.59 -0.31 6.54
N CYS A 63 -2.82 -1.03 7.36
CA CYS A 63 -2.53 -0.71 8.76
C CYS A 63 -3.76 -0.63 9.69
N GLY A 64 -4.98 -0.85 9.19
CA GLY A 64 -6.22 -0.85 9.97
C GLY A 64 -6.21 -1.95 11.04
N ASN A 65 -6.45 -1.57 12.29
CA ASN A 65 -6.44 -2.48 13.46
C ASN A 65 -5.17 -3.36 13.59
N SER A 66 -4.03 -2.90 13.06
CA SER A 66 -2.75 -3.60 13.12
C SER A 66 -2.04 -3.53 14.48
N GLY A 67 -2.53 -2.68 15.39
CA GLY A 67 -1.94 -2.45 16.70
C GLY A 67 -0.59 -1.72 16.63
N CYS A 68 0.13 -1.69 17.75
CA CYS A 68 1.36 -0.90 17.85
C CYS A 68 2.62 -1.59 17.32
N GLY A 69 2.53 -2.88 16.94
CA GLY A 69 3.69 -3.67 16.56
C GLY A 69 4.43 -3.09 15.35
N LEU A 70 3.70 -2.55 14.37
CA LEU A 70 4.28 -1.88 13.21
C LEU A 70 5.00 -0.60 13.59
N LEU A 71 4.49 0.21 14.52
CA LEU A 71 5.13 1.49 14.84
C LEU A 71 6.50 1.31 15.51
N TYR A 72 6.69 0.21 16.26
CA TYR A 72 7.88 0.04 17.11
C TYR A 72 8.87 -1.00 16.63
N LYS A 73 8.43 -2.04 15.91
CA LYS A 73 9.32 -3.10 15.42
C LYS A 73 9.85 -2.72 14.04
N LYS A 74 11.12 -3.00 13.78
CA LYS A 74 11.70 -2.98 12.43
C LYS A 74 11.24 -4.20 11.63
N TYR A 75 11.33 -4.14 10.30
CA TYR A 75 10.99 -5.30 9.45
C TYR A 75 11.72 -6.60 9.81
N SER A 76 13.00 -6.54 10.22
CA SER A 76 13.74 -7.74 10.63
C SER A 76 13.21 -8.45 11.88
N ALA A 77 12.45 -7.75 12.72
CA ALA A 77 11.82 -8.30 13.92
C ALA A 77 10.31 -8.55 13.75
N LEU A 78 9.78 -8.27 12.56
CA LEU A 78 8.37 -8.38 12.25
C LEU A 78 8.05 -9.79 11.76
N LYS A 79 6.98 -10.37 12.30
CA LYS A 79 6.41 -11.60 11.75
C LYS A 79 5.34 -11.20 10.74
N MET A 80 5.62 -11.37 9.45
CA MET A 80 4.68 -11.00 8.38
C MET A 80 3.32 -11.71 8.52
N SER A 81 3.31 -12.92 9.06
CA SER A 81 2.11 -13.69 9.36
C SER A 81 1.17 -13.02 10.38
N GLU A 82 1.64 -12.07 11.19
CA GLU A 82 0.78 -11.25 12.07
C GLU A 82 -0.01 -10.19 11.27
N TYR A 83 0.39 -9.92 10.02
CA TYR A 83 -0.15 -8.86 9.17
C TYR A 83 -0.49 -9.36 7.74
N PRO A 84 -1.30 -10.42 7.60
CA PRO A 84 -1.53 -11.09 6.32
C PRO A 84 -2.29 -10.25 5.29
N GLN A 85 -2.95 -9.16 5.72
CA GLN A 85 -3.65 -8.21 4.84
C GLN A 85 -2.70 -7.16 4.24
N MET A 86 -1.50 -6.99 4.80
CA MET A 86 -0.51 -6.02 4.31
C MET A 86 0.67 -6.71 3.65
N PHE A 87 1.19 -7.76 4.29
CA PHE A 87 2.40 -8.42 3.88
C PHE A 87 2.13 -9.85 3.42
N CYS A 88 3.03 -10.34 2.59
CA CYS A 88 3.01 -11.69 2.05
C CYS A 88 4.38 -12.33 2.18
N GLU A 89 4.44 -13.66 2.11
CA GLU A 89 5.70 -14.41 2.15
C GLU A 89 6.10 -14.84 0.73
N ALA A 90 7.40 -14.78 0.45
CA ALA A 90 7.97 -15.22 -0.83
C ALA A 90 7.63 -16.69 -1.09
N GLY A 91 7.34 -17.03 -2.36
CA GLY A 91 7.09 -18.41 -2.77
C GLY A 91 5.65 -18.88 -2.63
N VAL A 92 4.70 -17.98 -2.32
CA VAL A 92 3.26 -18.24 -2.51
C VAL A 92 2.89 -17.88 -3.95
N PRO A 93 2.69 -18.85 -4.88
CA PRO A 93 2.36 -18.57 -6.28
C PRO A 93 0.89 -18.17 -6.48
N ALA A 94 0.09 -18.17 -5.41
CA ALA A 94 -1.32 -17.86 -5.48
C ALA A 94 -1.53 -16.36 -5.73
N ARG A 95 -2.34 -16.07 -6.74
CA ARG A 95 -2.84 -14.72 -6.99
C ARG A 95 -3.69 -14.26 -5.81
N ARG A 96 -3.42 -13.07 -5.29
CA ARG A 96 -4.16 -12.45 -4.17
C ARG A 96 -4.58 -11.05 -4.53
N CYS A 97 -5.56 -10.49 -3.83
CA CYS A 97 -5.89 -9.09 -4.04
C CYS A 97 -4.78 -8.19 -3.51
N THR A 98 -4.54 -7.09 -4.21
CA THR A 98 -3.78 -5.96 -3.66
C THR A 98 -4.53 -5.37 -2.47
N SER A 99 -3.85 -4.60 -1.61
CA SER A 99 -4.46 -4.03 -0.40
C SER A 99 -5.66 -3.13 -0.72
N ASP A 100 -5.56 -2.36 -1.80
CA ASP A 100 -6.62 -1.52 -2.35
C ASP A 100 -7.77 -2.33 -3.00
N ARG A 101 -7.58 -3.63 -3.19
CA ARG A 101 -8.51 -4.57 -3.85
C ARG A 101 -8.89 -4.17 -5.27
N TYR A 102 -8.21 -3.22 -5.90
CA TYR A 102 -8.48 -2.83 -7.27
C TYR A 102 -7.98 -3.85 -8.27
N SER A 103 -7.00 -4.67 -7.91
CA SER A 103 -6.47 -5.67 -8.82
C SER A 103 -6.07 -6.96 -8.11
N GLY A 104 -6.01 -8.04 -8.88
CA GLY A 104 -5.36 -9.27 -8.46
C GLY A 104 -3.87 -9.22 -8.79
N GLY A 105 -3.02 -9.50 -7.81
CA GLY A 105 -1.57 -9.41 -7.88
C GLY A 105 -0.81 -10.62 -7.38
N TYR A 106 0.52 -10.49 -7.34
CA TYR A 106 1.46 -11.51 -6.85
C TYR A 106 2.35 -10.94 -5.75
N CYS A 107 2.85 -11.81 -4.87
CA CYS A 107 3.78 -11.43 -3.81
C CYS A 107 5.19 -11.16 -4.36
N LEU A 108 5.36 -10.01 -5.01
CA LEU A 108 6.60 -9.61 -5.69
C LEU A 108 7.06 -8.20 -5.32
N GLY A 109 6.13 -7.33 -4.94
CA GLY A 109 6.44 -5.96 -4.55
C GLY A 109 7.08 -5.94 -3.18
N SER A 110 7.76 -4.85 -2.85
CA SER A 110 8.37 -4.70 -1.54
C SER A 110 8.38 -3.27 -1.06
N ILE A 111 8.04 -3.06 0.22
CA ILE A 111 8.24 -1.79 0.91
C ILE A 111 9.57 -1.86 1.62
N ASN A 112 10.45 -0.90 1.33
CA ASN A 112 11.77 -0.83 1.92
C ASN A 112 11.73 0.02 3.20
N GLU A 113 12.51 -0.39 4.20
CA GLU A 113 12.85 0.46 5.34
C GLU A 113 14.34 0.77 5.33
N GLY A 114 14.67 2.06 5.35
CA GLY A 114 16.02 2.55 5.60
C GLY A 114 16.84 2.90 4.35
N PRO A 115 18.08 3.39 4.55
CA PRO A 115 18.91 3.93 3.49
C PRO A 115 19.24 2.86 2.45
N ALA A 116 19.22 3.22 1.17
CA ALA A 116 19.61 2.39 0.02
C ALA A 116 21.03 1.75 0.10
N LYS A 117 21.81 2.00 1.17
CA LYS A 117 23.24 1.66 1.32
C LYS A 117 23.57 0.56 2.33
N HIS A 118 22.63 0.06 3.15
CA HIS A 118 22.87 -1.10 4.03
C HIS A 118 21.70 -2.08 3.98
N THR A 119 22.01 -3.39 4.12
CA THR A 119 21.08 -4.55 4.10
C THR A 119 19.60 -4.16 4.09
N MET A 120 19.02 -4.11 2.90
CA MET A 120 17.65 -3.73 2.65
C MET A 120 16.73 -4.80 3.23
N TYR A 121 16.22 -4.57 4.45
CA TYR A 121 15.12 -5.37 4.96
C TYR A 121 13.87 -4.80 4.31
N SER A 122 13.33 -5.55 3.35
CA SER A 122 12.11 -5.18 2.67
C SER A 122 10.98 -6.10 3.12
N CYS A 123 9.78 -5.53 3.27
CA CYS A 123 8.59 -6.34 3.48
C CYS A 123 7.88 -6.56 2.16
N LEU A 124 7.64 -7.82 1.83
CA LEU A 124 6.96 -8.19 0.61
C LEU A 124 5.48 -7.87 0.71
N ILE A 125 4.96 -7.37 -0.40
CA ILE A 125 3.58 -6.95 -0.57
C ILE A 125 3.02 -7.56 -1.86
N ILE A 126 1.70 -7.64 -1.93
CA ILE A 126 1.04 -7.97 -3.19
C ILE A 126 1.19 -6.78 -4.13
N ASP A 127 1.86 -7.04 -5.25
CA ASP A 127 2.04 -6.10 -6.36
C ASP A 127 0.98 -6.40 -7.41
N PRO A 128 0.26 -5.38 -7.91
CA PRO A 128 -0.77 -5.58 -8.93
C PRO A 128 -0.19 -6.31 -10.14
N ALA A 129 -0.86 -7.36 -10.61
CA ALA A 129 -0.47 -8.05 -11.83
C ALA A 129 -0.99 -7.30 -13.06
N LEU A 130 -0.76 -6.00 -13.09
CA LEU A 130 -1.07 -5.14 -14.21
C LEU A 130 0.13 -5.20 -15.16
N VAL A 131 -0.07 -5.72 -16.37
CA VAL A 131 0.93 -5.62 -17.45
C VAL A 131 0.80 -4.24 -18.08
N VAL A 132 1.10 -3.20 -17.29
CA VAL A 132 1.15 -1.84 -17.81
C VAL A 132 2.52 -1.67 -18.47
N ARG A 133 2.64 -2.05 -19.74
CA ARG A 133 3.87 -1.75 -20.50
C ARG A 133 4.09 -0.25 -20.63
N ASP A 134 3.03 0.55 -20.47
CA ASP A 134 3.07 2.00 -20.56
C ASP A 134 1.94 2.65 -19.75
N ALA A 135 2.29 3.25 -18.60
CA ALA A 135 1.31 3.88 -17.72
C ALA A 135 0.71 5.14 -18.32
N GLU A 136 1.44 5.80 -19.24
CA GLU A 136 0.88 6.91 -20.01
C GLU A 136 -0.20 6.42 -20.98
N ALA A 137 -0.03 5.27 -21.63
CA ALA A 137 -1.05 4.74 -22.53
C ALA A 137 -2.35 4.39 -21.77
N VAL A 138 -2.25 3.76 -20.61
CA VAL A 138 -3.46 3.44 -19.82
C VAL A 138 -4.18 4.71 -19.35
N VAL A 139 -3.45 5.72 -18.87
CA VAL A 139 -4.04 6.96 -18.33
C VAL A 139 -4.59 7.87 -19.43
N TRP A 140 -3.90 7.98 -20.57
CA TRP A 140 -4.22 8.98 -21.60
C TRP A 140 -4.87 8.40 -22.86
N SER A 141 -4.56 7.16 -23.25
CA SER A 141 -5.15 6.52 -24.44
C SER A 141 -6.24 5.49 -24.13
N GLY A 142 -6.43 5.13 -22.86
CA GLY A 142 -7.47 4.18 -22.43
C GLY A 142 -7.25 2.77 -23.00
N GLU A 143 -6.01 2.42 -23.33
CA GLU A 143 -5.65 1.12 -23.87
C GLU A 143 -5.55 0.09 -22.75
N TYR A 144 -6.67 -0.58 -22.44
CA TYR A 144 -6.72 -1.68 -21.48
C TYR A 144 -6.49 -3.03 -22.19
N LEU A 145 -5.30 -3.62 -22.05
CA LEU A 145 -5.09 -5.02 -22.45
C LEU A 145 -5.45 -5.97 -21.31
N SER A 146 -6.42 -6.84 -21.59
CA SER A 146 -6.90 -7.98 -20.80
C SER A 146 -7.07 -7.69 -19.30
N VAL A 147 -8.11 -6.93 -19.00
CA VAL A 147 -8.64 -6.68 -17.66
C VAL A 147 -8.95 -8.01 -16.95
N VAL A 148 -8.31 -8.22 -15.82
CA VAL A 148 -8.59 -9.32 -14.88
C VAL A 148 -9.72 -8.87 -13.95
N PRO A 149 -10.52 -9.77 -13.35
CA PRO A 149 -11.47 -9.39 -12.30
C PRO A 149 -10.87 -8.40 -11.28
N GLY A 150 -11.37 -7.15 -11.31
CA GLY A 150 -10.82 -5.99 -10.60
C GLY A 150 -10.50 -4.80 -11.52
N ASP A 151 -10.03 -5.05 -12.75
CA ASP A 151 -9.57 -3.99 -13.67
C ASP A 151 -10.70 -3.42 -14.58
N GLU A 152 -11.96 -3.86 -14.40
CA GLU A 152 -13.12 -3.15 -14.96
C GLU A 152 -13.50 -2.04 -13.97
N PRO A 153 -13.88 -0.85 -14.44
CA PRO A 153 -14.48 0.16 -13.57
C PRO A 153 -15.59 -0.48 -12.71
N PHE A 154 -15.53 -0.29 -11.40
CA PHE A 154 -16.49 -0.81 -10.41
C PHE A 154 -16.38 -2.30 -10.02
N LEU A 155 -15.44 -3.08 -10.56
CA LEU A 155 -15.14 -4.41 -10.02
C LEU A 155 -14.10 -4.34 -8.90
N TRP A 156 -14.27 -5.20 -7.89
CA TRP A 156 -13.36 -5.31 -6.76
C TRP A 156 -12.79 -6.73 -6.74
N CYS A 157 -11.49 -6.86 -6.49
CA CYS A 157 -10.87 -8.14 -6.27
C CYS A 157 -11.40 -8.76 -4.97
N LEU A 158 -11.83 -10.02 -5.07
CA LEU A 158 -12.28 -10.83 -3.94
C LEU A 158 -11.24 -11.90 -3.65
N ASP A 159 -10.77 -11.97 -2.41
CA ASP A 159 -9.80 -12.99 -2.02
C ASP A 159 -10.52 -14.34 -2.02
N THR A 160 -9.98 -15.28 -2.77
CA THR A 160 -10.45 -16.67 -2.74
C THR A 160 -9.47 -17.48 -1.90
N LEU A 161 -10.01 -18.44 -1.13
CA LEU A 161 -9.15 -19.41 -0.45
C LEU A 161 -8.29 -20.11 -1.51
N PRO A 162 -7.00 -20.39 -1.23
CA PRO A 162 -6.17 -21.12 -2.16
C PRO A 162 -6.88 -22.43 -2.46
N THR A 163 -7.35 -22.59 -3.69
CA THR A 163 -7.81 -23.89 -4.18
C THR A 163 -6.61 -24.81 -4.06
N ASN A 164 -6.65 -25.72 -3.09
CA ASN A 164 -5.75 -26.87 -3.06
C ASN A 164 -6.02 -27.65 -4.34
N THR A 165 -5.34 -27.28 -5.42
CA THR A 165 -5.18 -28.13 -6.60
C THR A 165 -4.42 -29.35 -6.12
N THR A 166 -5.19 -30.40 -5.85
CA THR A 166 -4.71 -31.77 -5.71
C THR A 166 -4.56 -32.36 -7.09
#